data_AF-A0A7V8QGJ0-F1
#
_entry.id   AF-A0A7V8QGJ0-F1
#
_cell.length_a   1.000
_cell.length_b   1.000
_cell.length_c   1.000
_cell.angle_alpha   90.00
_cell.angle_beta   90.00
_cell.angle_gamma   90.00
#
_symmetry.space_group_name_H-M   'P 1'
#
loop_
_entity.id
_entity.type
_entity.pdbx_description
1 polymer ?
#
loop_
_entity_poly.entity_id
_entity_poly.type
_entity_poly.pdbx_seq_one_letter_code
_entity_poly.pdbx_strand_id
1 'polypeptide(L)'
;MSPQPSRSFDFDEWSRLAREDPSGFEACRSRAIEDLISQAPGHRQARLRGLQWQIDQVRATSGTPLAACLRISNMMWESVTGSDGLIARMEALRGERRLPRRRQSAKILKFASPRSH
;
A
#
# COMPACT_ATOMS: atom_id res chain seq x y z
N MET A 1 -11.27 2.45 -34.05
CA MET A 1 -10.74 2.74 -32.71
C MET A 1 -11.94 3.07 -31.82
N SER A 2 -12.50 2.08 -31.14
CA SER A 2 -13.65 2.32 -30.26
C SER A 2 -13.15 2.81 -28.90
N PRO A 3 -13.72 3.87 -28.30
CA PRO A 3 -13.36 4.31 -26.97
C PRO A 3 -13.79 3.22 -25.98
N GLN A 4 -12.83 2.64 -25.26
CA GLN A 4 -13.14 1.73 -24.17
C GLN A 4 -13.86 2.53 -23.08
N PRO A 5 -14.98 2.04 -22.52
CA PRO A 5 -15.62 2.72 -21.40
C PRO A 5 -14.61 2.72 -20.25
N SER A 6 -14.17 3.91 -19.84
CA SER A 6 -13.59 4.07 -18.52
C SER A 6 -14.55 3.40 -17.55
N ARG A 7 -14.11 2.38 -16.80
CA ARG A 7 -14.82 1.93 -15.60
C ARG A 7 -14.98 3.17 -14.72
N SER A 8 -16.10 3.86 -14.86
CA SER A 8 -16.35 5.10 -14.15
C SER A 8 -16.57 4.71 -12.69
N PHE A 9 -15.61 5.03 -11.85
CA PHE A 9 -15.84 5.02 -10.41
C PHE A 9 -16.96 6.03 -10.12
N ASP A 10 -18.12 5.53 -9.70
CA ASP A 10 -19.27 6.36 -9.35
C ASP A 10 -19.15 6.78 -7.88
N PHE A 11 -18.72 8.02 -7.66
CA PHE A 11 -18.51 8.55 -6.31
C PHE A 11 -19.81 8.66 -5.52
N ASP A 12 -20.90 9.10 -6.18
CA ASP A 12 -22.16 9.36 -5.51
C ASP A 12 -22.77 8.06 -4.99
N GLU A 13 -22.70 6.99 -5.79
CA GLU A 13 -23.16 5.67 -5.37
C GLU A 13 -22.36 5.11 -4.19
N TRP A 14 -21.03 5.22 -4.23
CA TRP A 14 -20.18 4.76 -3.13
C TRP A 14 -20.36 5.60 -1.86
N SER A 15 -20.61 6.90 -2.00
CA SER A 15 -20.89 7.80 -0.88
C SER A 15 -22.23 7.48 -0.23
N ARG A 16 -23.26 7.22 -1.04
CA ARG A 16 -24.58 6.75 -0.58
C ARG A 16 -24.45 5.43 0.16
N LEU A 17 -23.77 4.45 -0.45
CA LEU A 17 -23.53 3.13 0.15
C LEU A 17 -22.81 3.23 1.50
N ALA A 18 -21.79 4.09 1.62
CA ALA A 18 -21.07 4.28 2.89
C ALA A 18 -21.95 4.85 4.02
N ARG A 19 -23.01 5.60 3.69
CA ARG A 19 -23.95 6.16 4.67
C ARG A 19 -25.06 5.19 5.03
N GLU A 20 -25.59 4.47 4.04
CA GLU A 20 -26.77 3.60 4.18
C GLU A 20 -26.39 2.17 4.62
N ASP A 21 -25.30 1.62 4.10
CA ASP A 21 -24.79 0.30 4.42
C ASP A 21 -23.24 0.29 4.48
N PRO A 22 -22.66 0.66 5.64
CA PRO A 22 -21.22 0.64 5.85
C PRO A 22 -20.59 -0.74 5.61
N SER A 23 -21.32 -1.82 5.88
CA SER A 23 -20.81 -3.18 5.69
C SER A 23 -20.73 -3.56 4.20
N GLY A 24 -21.76 -3.22 3.42
CA GLY A 24 -21.78 -3.36 1.97
C GLY A 24 -20.69 -2.52 1.31
N PHE A 25 -20.47 -1.29 1.79
CA PHE A 25 -19.37 -0.45 1.33
C PHE A 25 -18.00 -1.13 1.52
N GLU A 26 -17.73 -1.69 2.70
CA GLU A 26 -16.45 -2.37 2.97
C GLU A 26 -16.27 -3.64 2.12
N ALA A 27 -17.34 -4.37 1.83
CA ALA A 27 -17.32 -5.51 0.91
C ALA A 27 -17.00 -5.07 -0.53
N CYS A 28 -17.68 -4.04 -1.03
CA CYS A 28 -17.43 -3.44 -2.35
C CYS A 28 -16.00 -2.91 -2.46
N ARG A 29 -15.52 -2.20 -1.43
CA ARG A 29 -14.14 -1.69 -1.35
C ARG A 29 -13.13 -2.82 -1.44
N SER A 30 -13.30 -3.88 -0.65
CA SER A 30 -12.39 -5.03 -0.62
C SER A 30 -12.35 -5.74 -1.98
N ARG A 31 -13.51 -5.93 -2.62
CA ARG A 31 -13.59 -6.51 -3.96
C ARG A 31 -12.89 -5.67 -5.02
N ALA A 32 -13.15 -4.35 -5.05
CA ALA A 32 -12.51 -3.47 -6.03
C ALA A 32 -10.97 -3.46 -5.90
N ILE A 33 -10.46 -3.55 -4.67
CA ILE A 33 -9.02 -3.65 -4.40
C ILE A 33 -8.47 -5.00 -4.85
N GLU A 34 -9.12 -6.12 -4.54
CA GLU A 34 -8.65 -7.44 -4.98
C GLU A 34 -8.71 -7.57 -6.51
N ASP A 35 -9.72 -7.00 -7.16
CA ASP A 35 -9.81 -6.93 -8.62
C ASP A 35 -8.61 -6.15 -9.19
N LEU A 36 -8.22 -5.02 -8.57
CA LEU A 36 -7.04 -4.24 -8.99
C LEU A 36 -5.74 -5.05 -8.81
N ILE A 37 -5.58 -5.72 -7.66
CA ILE A 37 -4.38 -6.51 -7.35
C ILE A 37 -4.26 -7.70 -8.28
N SER A 38 -5.35 -8.43 -8.52
CA SER A 38 -5.37 -9.62 -9.37
C SER A 38 -5.05 -9.31 -10.84
N GLN A 39 -5.42 -8.12 -11.31
CA GLN A 39 -5.07 -7.63 -12.65
C GLN A 39 -3.59 -7.20 -12.79
N ALA A 40 -2.87 -7.02 -11.68
CA ALA A 40 -1.46 -6.65 -11.73
C ALA A 40 -0.55 -7.83 -12.11
N PRO A 41 0.63 -7.60 -12.73
CA PRO A 41 1.61 -8.65 -13.00
C PRO A 41 1.99 -9.41 -11.74
N GLY A 42 2.15 -10.74 -11.83
CA GLY A 42 2.39 -11.63 -10.68
C GLY A 42 3.50 -11.16 -9.73
N HIS A 43 4.62 -10.65 -10.28
CA HIS A 43 5.74 -10.13 -9.49
C HIS A 43 5.38 -8.90 -8.62
N ARG A 44 4.31 -8.16 -8.95
CA ARG A 44 3.83 -7.00 -8.20
C ARG A 44 2.73 -7.34 -7.20
N GLN A 45 1.97 -8.42 -7.42
CA GLN A 45 0.82 -8.76 -6.58
C GLN A 45 1.20 -8.92 -5.11
N ALA A 46 2.30 -9.62 -4.81
CA ALA A 46 2.77 -9.80 -3.44
C ALA A 46 3.08 -8.46 -2.74
N ARG A 47 3.71 -7.52 -3.46
CA ARG A 47 4.01 -6.18 -2.96
C ARG A 47 2.73 -5.37 -2.73
N LEU A 48 1.78 -5.45 -3.66
CA LEU A 48 0.50 -4.73 -3.55
C LEU A 48 -0.35 -5.24 -2.39
N ARG A 49 -0.41 -6.56 -2.17
CA ARG A 49 -1.09 -7.14 -0.99
C ARG A 49 -0.44 -6.69 0.32
N GLY A 50 0.89 -6.64 0.37
CA GLY A 50 1.61 -6.09 1.52
C GLY A 50 1.27 -4.62 1.80
N LEU A 51 1.20 -3.78 0.74
CA LEU A 51 0.80 -2.38 0.88
C LEU A 51 -0.66 -2.25 1.34
N GLN A 52 -1.56 -3.05 0.76
CA GLN A 52 -2.97 -3.07 1.17
C GLN A 52 -3.12 -3.44 2.65
N TRP A 53 -2.40 -4.47 3.11
CA TRP A 53 -2.38 -4.83 4.53
C TRP A 53 -1.90 -3.67 5.41
N GLN A 54 -0.84 -2.96 5.01
CA GLN A 54 -0.38 -1.77 5.76
C GLN A 54 -1.46 -0.68 5.83
N ILE A 55 -2.15 -0.41 4.73
CA ILE A 55 -3.25 0.56 4.68
C ILE A 55 -4.38 0.13 5.62
N ASP A 56 -4.78 -1.14 5.60
CA ASP A 56 -5.84 -1.64 6.49
C ASP A 56 -5.43 -1.56 7.96
N GLN A 57 -4.18 -1.84 8.32
CA GLN A 57 -3.68 -1.63 9.68
C GLN A 57 -3.69 -0.16 10.09
N VAL A 58 -3.35 0.77 9.18
CA VAL A 58 -3.46 2.21 9.47
C VAL A 58 -4.91 2.60 9.74
N ARG A 59 -5.87 2.08 8.96
CA ARG A 59 -7.30 2.34 9.22
C ARG A 59 -7.75 1.77 10.56
N ALA A 60 -7.39 0.52 10.86
CA ALA A 60 -7.82 -0.18 12.09
C ALA A 60 -7.22 0.43 13.37
N THR A 61 -6.01 0.98 13.30
CA THR A 61 -5.30 1.53 14.47
C THR A 61 -5.47 3.04 14.65
N SER A 62 -6.11 3.73 13.70
CA SER A 62 -6.33 5.18 13.81
C SER A 62 -7.58 5.48 14.63
N GLY A 63 -7.49 6.46 15.53
CA GLY A 63 -8.62 6.84 16.38
C GLY A 63 -9.82 7.45 15.63
N THR A 64 -9.62 7.96 14.41
CA THR A 64 -10.70 8.50 13.56
C THR A 64 -10.44 8.23 12.08
N PRO A 65 -11.49 8.23 11.22
CA PRO A 65 -11.32 8.11 9.77
C PRO A 65 -10.45 9.20 9.15
N LEU A 66 -10.56 10.44 9.63
CA LEU A 66 -9.73 11.55 9.16
C LEU A 66 -8.25 11.35 9.53
N ALA A 67 -7.97 10.88 10.76
CA ALA A 67 -6.61 10.56 11.16
C ALA A 67 -6.01 9.44 10.29
N ALA A 68 -6.80 8.40 9.95
CA ALA A 68 -6.38 7.38 9.01
C ALA A 68 -6.06 7.97 7.63
N CYS A 69 -6.92 8.85 7.11
CA CYS A 69 -6.72 9.54 5.83
C CYS A 69 -5.39 10.31 5.80
N LEU A 70 -5.12 11.12 6.82
CA LEU A 70 -3.87 11.89 6.93
C LEU A 70 -2.64 10.98 7.00
N ARG A 71 -2.72 9.87 7.73
CA ARG A 71 -1.61 8.89 7.82
C ARG A 71 -1.36 8.23 6.46
N ILE A 72 -2.41 7.83 5.76
CA ILE A 72 -2.31 7.23 4.42
C ILE A 72 -1.75 8.25 3.41
N SER A 73 -2.19 9.51 3.43
CA SER A 73 -1.64 10.55 2.57
C SER A 73 -0.15 10.79 2.85
N ASN A 74 0.26 10.76 4.12
CA ASN A 74 1.67 10.87 4.49
C ASN A 74 2.50 9.68 3.98
N MET A 75 1.96 8.45 4.00
CA MET A 75 2.64 7.30 3.40
C MET A 75 2.85 7.50 1.89
N MET A 76 1.86 8.06 1.19
CA MET A 76 1.99 8.39 -0.24
C MET A 76 3.08 9.44 -0.47
N TRP A 77 3.09 10.52 0.31
CA TRP A 77 4.13 11.54 0.24
C TRP A 77 5.52 10.98 0.53
N GLU A 78 5.68 10.18 1.58
CA GLU A 78 6.96 9.53 1.90
C GLU A 78 7.47 8.65 0.75
N SER A 79 6.57 7.98 0.00
CA SER A 79 6.96 7.20 -1.17
C SER A 79 7.55 8.04 -2.31
N VAL A 80 7.23 9.34 -2.35
CA VAL A 80 7.68 10.29 -3.38
C VAL A 80 8.87 11.13 -2.89
N THR A 81 8.71 11.80 -1.75
CA THR A 81 9.65 12.80 -1.22
C THR A 81 10.55 12.25 -0.12
N GLY A 82 10.31 11.02 0.33
CA GLY A 82 11.09 10.38 1.38
C GLY A 82 12.56 10.20 1.02
N SER A 83 13.37 9.89 2.03
CA SER A 83 14.82 9.73 1.88
C SER A 83 15.25 8.65 0.86
N ASP A 84 14.41 7.63 0.65
CA ASP A 84 14.50 6.60 -0.40
C ASP A 84 13.25 6.59 -1.30
N GLY A 85 12.58 7.75 -1.40
CA GLY A 85 11.41 7.97 -2.25
C GLY A 85 11.78 8.10 -3.74
N LEU A 86 10.76 8.31 -4.57
CA LEU A 86 10.91 8.45 -6.02
C LEU A 86 11.93 9.53 -6.41
N ILE A 87 11.86 10.72 -5.80
CA ILE A 87 12.75 11.84 -6.13
C ILE A 87 14.20 11.47 -5.85
N ALA A 88 14.49 10.92 -4.66
CA ALA A 88 15.85 10.51 -4.28
C ALA A 88 16.43 9.45 -5.23
N ARG A 89 15.60 8.52 -5.73
CA ARG A 89 16.03 7.51 -6.71
C ARG A 89 16.27 8.11 -8.08
N MET A 90 15.49 9.10 -8.50
CA MET A 90 15.71 9.81 -9.76
C MET A 90 17.00 10.62 -9.74
N GLU A 91 17.28 11.35 -8.65
CA GLU A 91 18.55 12.05 -8.43
C GLU A 91 19.74 11.07 -8.49
N ALA A 92 19.58 9.88 -7.91
CA ALA A 92 20.62 8.87 -7.94
C ALA A 92 20.89 8.29 -9.32
N LEU A 93 19.85 8.09 -10.13
CA LEU A 93 20.01 7.68 -11.54
C LEU A 93 20.73 8.74 -12.37
N ARG A 94 20.56 10.03 -12.04
CA ARG A 94 21.30 11.15 -12.65
C ARG A 94 22.72 11.31 -12.12
N GLY A 95 23.12 10.54 -11.10
CA GLY A 95 24.43 10.66 -10.46
C GLY A 95 24.56 11.85 -9.50
N GLU A 96 23.48 12.59 -9.26
CA GLU A 96 23.44 13.77 -8.38
C GLU A 96 23.47 13.37 -6.89
N ARG A 97 23.12 12.12 -6.58
CA ARG A 97 23.00 11.60 -5.21
C ARG A 97 23.42 10.15 -5.11
N ARG A 98 24.19 9.79 -4.07
CA ARG A 98 24.42 8.38 -3.72
C ARG A 98 23.31 7.91 -2.78
N LEU A 99 22.57 6.87 -3.17
CA LEU A 99 21.60 6.24 -2.27
C LEU A 99 22.33 5.55 -1.11
N PRO A 100 21.75 5.57 0.10
CA PRO A 100 22.28 4.77 1.20
C PRO A 100 22.32 3.30 0.78
N ARG A 101 23.50 2.70 0.89
CA ARG A 101 23.71 1.28 0.56
C ARG A 101 22.74 0.46 1.41
N ARG A 102 21.86 -0.34 0.79
CA ARG A 102 20.92 -1.22 1.48
C ARG A 102 21.69 -1.96 2.57
N ARG A 103 21.37 -1.67 3.84
CA ARG A 103 22.09 -2.24 5.00
C ARG A 103 22.17 -3.74 4.79
N GLN A 104 23.39 -4.27 4.73
CA GLN A 104 23.61 -5.71 4.65
C GLN A 104 22.81 -6.34 5.79
N SER A 105 22.01 -7.36 5.45
CA SER A 105 21.18 -8.10 6.38
C SER A 105 22.02 -8.52 7.59
N ALA A 106 21.50 -8.24 8.79
CA ALA A 106 22.14 -8.59 10.04
C ALA A 106 22.58 -10.08 10.06
N LYS A 107 23.64 -10.39 10.80
CA LYS A 107 24.07 -11.79 10.98
C LYS A 107 22.95 -12.56 11.68
N ILE A 108 22.38 -13.56 10.99
CA ILE A 108 21.41 -14.49 11.59
C ILE A 108 22.14 -15.30 12.65
N LEU A 109 21.78 -15.11 13.92
CA LEU A 109 22.27 -15.93 15.02
C LEU A 109 21.50 -17.25 15.02
N LYS A 110 22.21 -18.37 14.97
CA LYS A 110 21.61 -19.70 15.14
C LYS A 110 21.38 -19.93 16.63
N PHE A 111 20.12 -20.00 17.05
CA PHE A 111 19.78 -20.48 18.39
C PHE A 111 19.80 -22.02 18.37
N ALA A 112 20.52 -22.63 19.32
CA ALA A 112 20.51 -24.08 19.48
C ALA A 112 19.14 -24.53 19.98
N SER A 113 18.55 -25.54 19.34
CA SER A 113 17.31 -26.15 19.83
C SER A 113 17.53 -26.71 21.25
N PRO A 114 16.58 -26.51 22.18
CA PRO A 114 16.66 -27.12 23.49
C PRO A 114 16.66 -28.65 23.32
N ARG A 115 17.63 -29.32 23.95
CA ARG A 115 17.66 -30.79 24.04
C ARG A 115 16.42 -31.25 24.80
N SER A 116 15.55 -32.01 24.14
CA SER A 116 14.51 -32.79 24.82
C SER A 116 15.18 -33.83 25.69
N HIS A 117 14.90 -33.78 27.00
CA HIS A 117 15.13 -34.85 27.96
C HIS A 117 13.88 -35.74 28.03
#